data_AF-B6ILG3-F1
#
_entry.id   AF-B6ILG3-F1
#
_cell.length_a   1.000
_cell.length_b   1.000
_cell.length_c   1.000
_cell.angle_alpha   90.00
_cell.angle_beta   90.00
_cell.angle_gamma   90.00
#
_symmetry.space_group_name_H-M   'P 1'
#
loop_
_entity.id
_entity.type
_entity.pdbx_description
1 polymer ?
#
loop_
_entity_poly.entity_id
_entity_poly.type
_entity_poly.pdbx_seq_one_letter_code
_entity_poly.pdbx_strand_id
1 'polypeptide(L)'
;MTHFPAIFTIVATIILLPLSAFFIILGSFTLERCSMEHYLPIWMILLGTFLAIDRAFAWIFELNLYFFMKDNTKPVEELEMLNEWEFKKSGLELRVSNYTPVTVCGLLFFSFVGTYFLQNVWYIPESGDCNDLLILTSIIFCSIILLPCFLGLIFLFIYWIFLWLLSCFFA
;
A
#
# COMPACT_ATOMS: atom_id res chain seq x y z
N MET A 1 -25.94 -2.68 -0.28
CA MET A 1 -25.28 -2.84 1.03
C MET A 1 -23.87 -3.36 0.78
N THR A 2 -22.88 -2.47 0.75
CA THR A 2 -21.46 -2.78 0.53
C THR A 2 -20.71 -2.52 1.84
N HIS A 3 -20.91 -3.36 2.85
CA HIS A 3 -20.20 -3.26 4.14
C HIS A 3 -18.74 -3.74 4.08
N PHE A 4 -18.39 -4.53 3.06
CA PHE A 4 -17.08 -5.15 2.91
C PHE A 4 -15.91 -4.15 2.71
N PRO A 5 -16.00 -3.12 1.83
CA PRO A 5 -14.91 -2.17 1.65
C PRO A 5 -14.63 -1.32 2.91
N ALA A 6 -15.67 -0.92 3.64
CA ALA A 6 -15.53 -0.08 4.82
C ALA A 6 -14.79 -0.79 5.98
N ILE A 7 -15.08 -2.07 6.22
CA ILE A 7 -14.40 -2.85 7.27
C ILE A 7 -12.90 -2.99 6.94
N PHE A 8 -12.57 -3.28 5.69
CA PHE A 8 -11.19 -3.39 5.23
C PHE A 8 -10.41 -2.08 5.47
N THR A 9 -10.99 -0.93 5.12
CA THR A 9 -10.33 0.36 5.31
C THR A 9 -10.14 0.72 6.79
N ILE A 10 -11.12 0.42 7.64
CA ILE A 10 -11.00 0.62 9.10
C ILE A 10 -9.84 -0.22 9.64
N VAL A 11 -9.81 -1.52 9.34
CA VAL A 11 -8.75 -2.43 9.79
C VAL A 11 -7.39 -1.97 9.28
N ALA A 12 -7.30 -1.65 7.99
CA ALA A 12 -6.06 -1.17 7.39
C ALA A 12 -5.59 0.15 8.03
N THR A 13 -6.50 1.03 8.44
CA THR A 13 -6.13 2.27 9.12
C THR A 13 -5.61 2.03 10.53
N ILE A 14 -6.26 1.16 11.30
CA ILE A 14 -5.84 0.81 12.67
C ILE A 14 -4.40 0.24 12.67
N ILE A 15 -4.00 -0.43 11.59
CA ILE A 15 -2.66 -1.00 11.46
C ILE A 15 -1.66 0.01 10.89
N LEU A 16 -1.99 0.64 9.76
CA LEU A 16 -1.03 1.45 9.00
C LEU A 16 -0.74 2.80 9.64
N LEU A 17 -1.67 3.39 10.39
CA LEU A 17 -1.49 4.72 10.97
C LEU A 17 -0.55 4.70 12.19
N PRO A 18 -0.65 3.74 13.13
CA PRO A 18 0.39 3.54 14.15
C PRO A 18 1.73 3.14 13.55
N LEU A 19 1.74 2.30 12.50
CA LEU A 19 2.96 1.90 11.82
C LEU A 19 3.66 3.10 11.16
N SER A 20 2.89 3.97 10.51
CA SER A 20 3.35 5.25 9.95
C SER A 20 4.05 6.10 11.01
N ALA A 21 3.38 6.33 12.16
CA ALA A 21 3.95 7.09 13.25
C ALA A 21 5.24 6.45 13.78
N PHE A 22 5.23 5.13 13.96
CA PHE A 22 6.41 4.38 14.40
C PHE A 22 7.61 4.55 13.45
N PHE A 23 7.39 4.46 12.13
CA PHE A 23 8.44 4.64 11.12
C PHE A 23 9.01 6.06 11.11
N ILE A 24 8.14 7.08 11.20
CA ILE A 24 8.59 8.48 11.28
C ILE A 24 9.43 8.69 12.53
N ILE A 25 8.97 8.20 13.68
CA ILE A 25 9.66 8.34 14.96
C ILE A 25 11.01 7.64 14.93
N LEU A 26 11.04 6.36 14.54
CA LEU A 26 12.26 5.57 14.53
C LEU A 26 13.29 6.11 13.52
N GLY A 27 12.84 6.52 12.33
CA GLY A 27 13.71 7.14 11.34
C GLY A 27 14.29 8.47 11.82
N SER A 28 13.46 9.30 12.47
CA SER A 28 13.91 10.60 13.02
C SER A 28 14.95 10.41 14.12
N PHE A 29 14.74 9.46 15.04
CA PHE A 29 15.69 9.17 16.12
C PHE A 29 17.01 8.57 15.66
N THR A 30 17.03 7.94 14.49
CA THR A 30 18.22 7.25 13.95
C THR A 30 18.97 8.08 12.92
N LEU A 31 18.42 9.23 12.51
CA LEU A 31 18.96 10.09 11.47
C LEU A 31 20.41 10.56 11.77
N GLU A 32 20.67 10.98 13.00
CA GLU A 32 22.00 11.48 13.43
C GLU A 32 22.96 10.35 13.85
N ARG A 33 22.44 9.16 14.14
CA ARG A 33 23.23 8.04 14.69
C ARG A 33 23.81 7.12 13.64
N CYS A 34 23.25 7.13 12.43
CA CYS A 34 23.77 6.35 11.31
C CYS A 34 24.60 7.28 10.40
N SER A 35 25.90 7.39 10.70
CA SER A 35 26.79 8.43 10.14
C SER A 35 27.22 8.21 8.69
N MET A 36 27.05 7.01 8.15
CA MET A 36 27.50 6.67 6.79
C MET A 36 26.33 6.38 5.82
N GLU A 37 25.12 6.13 6.32
CA GLU A 37 23.93 5.83 5.50
C GLU A 37 22.66 6.53 6.01
N HIS A 38 22.66 7.86 5.97
CA HIS A 38 21.46 8.66 6.29
C HIS A 38 20.25 8.33 5.39
N TYR A 39 20.46 7.68 4.25
CA TYR A 39 19.41 7.32 3.29
C TYR A 39 18.39 6.33 3.86
N LEU A 40 18.80 5.35 4.69
CA LEU A 40 17.87 4.37 5.25
C LEU A 40 16.92 4.98 6.31
N PRO A 41 17.38 5.77 7.30
CA PRO A 41 16.49 6.55 8.16
C PRO A 41 15.56 7.49 7.39
N ILE A 42 16.09 8.22 6.40
CA ILE A 42 15.30 9.14 5.56
C ILE A 42 14.22 8.38 4.80
N TRP A 43 14.58 7.25 4.18
CA TRP A 43 13.63 6.38 3.49
C TRP A 43 12.50 5.94 4.41
N MET A 44 12.81 5.57 5.64
CA MET A 44 11.78 5.12 6.59
C MET A 44 10.86 6.27 7.02
N ILE A 45 11.36 7.49 7.16
CA ILE A 45 10.52 8.69 7.39
C ILE A 45 9.61 8.94 6.19
N LEU A 46 10.13 8.83 4.96
CA LEU A 46 9.35 9.01 3.74
C LEU A 46 8.27 7.93 3.60
N LEU A 47 8.59 6.68 3.90
CA LEU A 47 7.64 5.58 3.94
C LEU A 47 6.54 5.84 4.98
N GLY A 48 6.91 6.22 6.19
CA GLY A 48 5.94 6.57 7.22
C GLY A 48 5.03 7.72 6.80
N THR A 49 5.58 8.76 6.19
CA THR A 49 4.82 9.90 5.66
C THR A 49 3.87 9.48 4.54
N PHE A 50 4.35 8.65 3.61
CA PHE A 50 3.53 8.07 2.55
C PHE A 50 2.33 7.31 3.12
N LEU A 51 2.54 6.44 4.12
CA LEU A 51 1.47 5.69 4.77
C LEU A 51 0.42 6.62 5.40
N ALA A 52 0.83 7.71 6.06
CA ALA A 52 -0.11 8.68 6.64
C ALA A 52 -0.94 9.38 5.56
N ILE A 53 -0.29 9.87 4.50
CA ILE A 53 -0.94 10.56 3.38
C ILE A 53 -1.90 9.60 2.65
N ASP A 54 -1.47 8.37 2.42
CA ASP A 54 -2.25 7.35 1.75
C ASP A 54 -3.55 7.04 2.52
N ARG A 55 -3.47 6.90 3.84
CA ARG A 55 -4.67 6.75 4.69
C ARG A 55 -5.58 7.98 4.66
N ALA A 56 -5.01 9.19 4.64
CA ALA A 56 -5.81 10.42 4.55
C ALA A 56 -6.61 10.49 3.24
N PHE A 57 -6.01 10.14 2.10
CA PHE A 57 -6.72 10.09 0.82
C PHE A 57 -7.81 9.02 0.78
N ALA A 58 -7.53 7.82 1.29
CA ALA A 58 -8.52 6.75 1.40
C ALA A 58 -9.77 7.22 2.18
N TRP A 59 -9.56 7.88 3.33
CA TRP A 59 -10.65 8.46 4.11
C TRP A 59 -11.41 9.55 3.36
N ILE A 60 -10.73 10.45 2.64
CA ILE A 60 -11.39 11.50 1.87
C ILE A 60 -12.34 10.88 0.82
N PHE A 61 -11.91 9.84 0.11
CA PHE A 61 -12.76 9.20 -0.89
C PHE A 61 -13.95 8.46 -0.27
N GLU A 62 -13.75 7.77 0.84
CA GLU A 62 -14.84 7.10 1.55
C GLU A 62 -15.83 8.07 2.18
N LEU A 63 -15.36 9.15 2.79
CA LEU A 63 -16.21 10.20 3.34
C LEU A 63 -17.02 10.87 2.25
N ASN A 64 -16.44 11.15 1.08
CA ASN A 64 -17.18 11.69 -0.05
C ASN A 64 -18.31 10.76 -0.51
N LEU A 65 -18.06 9.45 -0.58
CA LEU A 65 -19.10 8.47 -0.90
C LEU A 65 -20.18 8.40 0.19
N TYR A 66 -19.77 8.45 1.47
CA TYR A 66 -20.68 8.45 2.61
C TYR A 66 -21.60 9.68 2.61
N PHE A 67 -21.04 10.89 2.50
CA PHE A 67 -21.82 12.13 2.43
C PHE A 67 -22.72 12.15 1.20
N PHE A 68 -22.25 11.68 0.05
CA PHE A 68 -23.11 11.55 -1.13
C PHE A 68 -24.34 10.67 -0.85
N MET A 69 -24.15 9.49 -0.26
CA MET A 69 -25.28 8.58 0.05
C MET A 69 -26.18 9.09 1.17
N LYS A 70 -25.66 9.90 2.10
CA LYS A 70 -26.41 10.49 3.19
C LYS A 70 -27.26 11.68 2.73
N ASP A 71 -26.67 12.57 1.96
CA ASP A 71 -27.27 13.87 1.61
C ASP A 71 -28.11 13.79 0.32
N ASN A 72 -27.88 12.79 -0.53
CA ASN A 72 -28.62 12.58 -1.78
C ASN A 72 -29.44 11.29 -1.70
N THR A 73 -30.72 11.42 -1.34
CA THR A 73 -31.66 10.30 -1.34
C THR A 73 -31.80 9.71 -2.75
N LYS A 74 -31.89 8.39 -2.84
CA LYS A 74 -32.08 7.71 -4.13
C LYS A 74 -33.44 8.12 -4.72
N PRO A 75 -33.49 8.73 -5.91
CA PRO A 75 -34.76 9.08 -6.54
C PRO A 75 -35.48 7.82 -7.02
N VAL A 76 -36.82 7.80 -6.94
CA VAL A 76 -37.66 6.62 -7.23
C VAL A 76 -38.55 6.83 -8.46
N GLU A 77 -38.89 8.08 -8.78
CA GLU A 77 -39.95 8.41 -9.75
C GLU A 77 -39.41 8.81 -11.13
N GLU A 78 -38.29 9.54 -11.17
CA GLU A 78 -37.73 10.05 -12.42
C GLU A 78 -36.49 9.27 -12.87
N LEU A 79 -36.61 8.60 -14.02
CA LEU A 79 -35.55 7.76 -14.59
C LEU A 79 -34.28 8.55 -14.91
N GLU A 80 -34.42 9.80 -15.37
CA GLU A 80 -33.29 10.66 -15.70
C GLU A 80 -32.49 11.03 -14.44
N MET A 81 -33.18 11.49 -13.38
CA MET A 81 -32.54 11.75 -12.09
C MET A 81 -31.91 10.50 -11.48
N LEU A 82 -32.55 9.35 -11.65
CA LEU A 82 -32.02 8.06 -11.19
C LEU A 82 -30.72 7.70 -11.91
N ASN A 83 -30.68 7.84 -13.24
CA ASN A 83 -29.48 7.57 -14.02
C ASN A 83 -28.33 8.51 -13.62
N GLU A 84 -28.59 9.80 -13.42
CA GLU A 84 -27.57 10.73 -12.94
C GLU A 84 -27.05 10.38 -11.55
N TRP A 85 -27.94 9.99 -10.63
CA TRP A 85 -27.56 9.58 -9.29
C TRP A 85 -26.70 8.30 -9.32
N GLU A 86 -27.07 7.30 -10.11
CA GLU A 86 -26.29 6.06 -10.27
C GLU A 86 -24.94 6.30 -10.95
N PHE A 87 -24.88 7.21 -11.92
CA PHE A 87 -23.63 7.62 -12.55
C PHE A 87 -22.69 8.32 -11.55
N LYS A 88 -23.20 9.26 -10.74
CA LYS A 88 -22.39 9.93 -9.70
C LYS A 88 -21.91 8.95 -8.64
N LYS A 89 -22.79 8.05 -8.19
CA LYS A 89 -22.45 7.01 -7.22
C LYS A 89 -21.34 6.09 -7.73
N SER A 90 -21.51 5.55 -8.93
CA SER A 90 -20.52 4.64 -9.53
C SER A 90 -19.18 5.33 -9.75
N GLY A 91 -19.17 6.61 -10.11
CA GLY A 91 -17.93 7.40 -10.19
C GLY A 91 -17.20 7.53 -8.84
N LEU A 92 -17.92 7.69 -7.72
CA LEU A 92 -17.33 7.72 -6.38
C LEU A 92 -16.83 6.35 -5.93
N GLU A 93 -17.62 5.29 -6.16
CA GLU A 93 -17.21 3.90 -5.88
C GLU A 93 -15.96 3.51 -6.69
N LEU A 94 -15.88 3.94 -7.95
CA LEU A 94 -14.72 3.71 -8.81
C LEU A 94 -13.47 4.40 -8.27
N ARG A 95 -13.57 5.63 -7.74
CA ARG A 95 -12.44 6.33 -7.12
C ARG A 95 -11.90 5.58 -5.91
N VAL A 96 -12.78 5.08 -5.04
CA VAL A 96 -12.39 4.27 -3.88
C VAL A 96 -11.70 2.98 -4.34
N SER A 97 -12.30 2.27 -5.29
CA SER A 97 -11.75 1.01 -5.84
C SER A 97 -10.38 1.22 -6.50
N ASN A 98 -10.26 2.22 -7.37
CA ASN A 98 -9.03 2.54 -8.10
C ASN A 98 -7.90 3.08 -7.22
N TYR A 99 -8.20 3.49 -5.99
CA TYR A 99 -7.15 3.94 -5.07
C TYR A 99 -6.36 2.76 -4.47
N THR A 100 -7.00 1.61 -4.26
CA THR A 100 -6.34 0.39 -3.75
C THR A 100 -5.06 0.00 -4.52
N PRO A 101 -5.06 -0.10 -5.86
CA PRO A 101 -3.84 -0.40 -6.60
C PRO A 101 -2.76 0.68 -6.47
N VAL A 102 -3.14 1.97 -6.28
CA VAL A 102 -2.17 3.05 -6.04
C VAL A 102 -1.43 2.82 -4.73
N THR A 103 -2.15 2.46 -3.66
CA THR A 103 -1.54 2.08 -2.37
C THR A 103 -0.56 0.92 -2.56
N VAL A 104 -0.98 -0.14 -3.24
CA VAL A 104 -0.13 -1.33 -3.47
C VAL A 104 1.13 -0.98 -4.26
N CYS A 105 0.99 -0.21 -5.35
CA CYS A 105 2.14 0.26 -6.14
C CYS A 105 3.09 1.11 -5.30
N GLY A 106 2.57 1.99 -4.44
CA GLY A 106 3.40 2.78 -3.53
C GLY A 106 4.16 1.90 -2.54
N LEU A 107 3.50 0.93 -1.89
CA LEU A 107 4.16 -0.01 -0.98
C LEU A 107 5.25 -0.83 -1.67
N LEU A 108 5.01 -1.27 -2.91
CA LEU A 108 6.01 -1.97 -3.71
C LEU A 108 7.20 -1.07 -4.02
N PHE A 109 6.95 0.15 -4.49
CA PHE A 109 8.00 1.13 -4.76
C PHE A 109 8.90 1.34 -3.53
N PHE A 110 8.30 1.62 -2.36
CA PHE A 110 9.07 1.79 -1.13
C PHE A 110 9.82 0.53 -0.73
N SER A 111 9.26 -0.66 -0.91
CA SER A 111 9.92 -1.93 -0.57
C SER A 111 11.13 -2.23 -1.47
N PHE A 112 11.04 -1.93 -2.77
CA PHE A 112 12.19 -2.04 -3.68
C PHE A 112 13.31 -1.06 -3.30
N VAL A 113 12.95 0.20 -3.08
CA VAL A 113 13.92 1.24 -2.67
C VAL A 113 14.55 0.90 -1.32
N GLY A 114 13.76 0.41 -0.36
CA GLY A 114 14.24 -0.01 0.95
C GLY A 114 15.19 -1.19 0.88
N THR A 115 14.90 -2.17 0.02
CA THR A 115 15.80 -3.31 -0.22
C THR A 115 17.13 -2.87 -0.83
N TYR A 116 17.10 -1.90 -1.75
CA TYR A 116 18.32 -1.31 -2.31
C TYR A 116 19.19 -0.66 -1.24
N PHE A 117 18.58 0.14 -0.34
CA PHE A 117 19.33 0.74 0.78
C PHE A 117 19.84 -0.31 1.77
N LEU A 118 19.05 -1.34 2.11
CA LEU A 118 19.49 -2.44 2.97
C LEU A 118 20.68 -3.22 2.40
N GLN A 119 20.74 -3.40 1.08
CA GLN A 119 21.89 -4.04 0.43
C GLN A 119 23.16 -3.20 0.58
N ASN A 120 23.06 -1.88 0.48
CA ASN A 120 24.21 -0.99 0.65
C ASN A 120 24.76 -1.08 2.08
N VAL A 121 23.89 -1.04 3.10
CA VAL A 121 24.28 -1.22 4.51
C VAL A 121 25.03 -2.53 4.72
N TRP A 122 24.51 -3.63 4.15
CA TRP A 122 25.08 -4.96 4.40
C TRP A 122 26.40 -5.22 3.66
N TYR A 123 26.56 -4.67 2.45
CA TYR A 123 27.73 -4.94 1.60
C TYR A 123 28.91 -3.98 1.83
N ILE A 124 28.67 -2.83 2.47
CA ILE A 124 29.70 -1.82 2.74
C ILE A 124 30.04 -1.87 4.25
N PRO A 125 31.10 -2.61 4.65
CA PRO A 125 31.44 -2.81 6.07
C PRO A 125 32.00 -1.56 6.78
N GLU A 126 32.18 -0.45 6.07
CA GLU A 126 32.50 0.86 6.66
C GLU A 126 31.24 1.68 7.01
N SER A 127 30.04 1.16 6.72
CA SER A 127 28.79 1.78 7.16
C SER A 127 28.67 1.61 8.68
N GLY A 128 29.04 2.66 9.42
CA GLY A 128 29.07 2.64 10.89
C GLY A 128 27.76 2.13 11.50
N ASP A 129 27.85 1.58 12.73
CA ASP A 129 26.79 0.93 13.51
C ASP A 129 25.42 1.63 13.42
N CYS A 130 24.67 1.32 12.38
CA CYS A 130 23.30 1.76 12.21
C CYS A 130 22.46 0.96 13.22
N ASN A 131 21.44 1.59 13.83
CA ASN A 131 20.65 0.94 14.89
C ASN A 131 20.02 -0.39 14.38
N ASP A 132 20.29 -1.50 15.06
CA ASP A 132 19.74 -2.83 14.73
C ASP A 132 18.21 -2.82 14.57
N LEU A 133 17.51 -2.00 15.37
CA LEU A 133 16.06 -1.87 15.28
C LEU A 133 15.61 -1.27 13.95
N LEU A 134 16.35 -0.30 13.41
CA LEU A 134 16.09 0.31 12.09
C LEU A 134 16.27 -0.72 10.98
N ILE A 135 17.38 -1.47 11.01
CA ILE A 135 17.70 -2.49 10.01
C ILE A 135 16.64 -3.60 10.05
N LEU A 136 16.37 -4.16 11.22
CA LEU A 136 15.41 -5.25 11.40
C LEU A 136 14.01 -4.84 10.95
N THR A 137 13.56 -3.65 11.34
CA THR A 137 12.24 -3.12 10.94
C THR A 137 12.15 -2.99 9.41
N SER A 138 13.20 -2.46 8.79
CA SER A 138 13.26 -2.28 7.33
C SER A 138 13.22 -3.63 6.60
N ILE A 139 13.96 -4.63 7.09
CA ILE A 139 13.97 -6.00 6.54
C ILE A 139 12.59 -6.62 6.64
N ILE A 140 11.95 -6.55 7.81
CA ILE A 140 10.62 -7.11 8.04
C ILE A 140 9.61 -6.47 7.10
N PHE A 141 9.58 -5.14 7.02
CA PHE A 141 8.66 -4.42 6.13
C PHE A 141 8.85 -4.83 4.67
N CYS A 142 10.08 -4.76 4.15
CA CYS A 142 10.35 -5.11 2.75
C CYS A 142 9.99 -6.58 2.46
N SER A 143 10.28 -7.48 3.40
CA SER A 143 9.98 -8.91 3.26
C SER A 143 8.47 -9.18 3.22
N ILE A 144 7.69 -8.54 4.10
CA ILE A 144 6.22 -8.70 4.13
C ILE A 144 5.58 -8.29 2.80
N ILE A 145 6.12 -7.26 2.14
CA ILE A 145 5.56 -6.77 0.87
C ILE A 145 6.07 -7.59 -0.33
N LEU A 146 7.36 -7.89 -0.40
CA LEU A 146 7.96 -8.54 -1.57
C LEU A 146 7.76 -10.04 -1.62
N LEU A 147 7.73 -10.74 -0.47
CA LEU A 147 7.61 -12.20 -0.42
C LEU A 147 6.30 -12.70 -1.05
N PRO A 148 5.10 -12.15 -0.75
CA PRO A 148 3.87 -12.56 -1.40
C PRO A 148 3.88 -12.30 -2.92
N CYS A 149 4.47 -11.18 -3.35
CA CYS A 149 4.61 -10.86 -4.77
C CYS A 149 5.50 -11.87 -5.50
N PHE A 150 6.64 -12.22 -4.90
CA PHE A 150 7.54 -13.22 -5.44
C PHE A 150 6.87 -14.60 -5.54
N LEU A 151 6.17 -15.04 -4.48
CA LEU A 151 5.40 -16.28 -4.49
C LEU A 151 4.31 -16.26 -5.56
N GLY A 152 3.57 -15.15 -5.69
CA GLY A 152 2.54 -14.97 -6.71
C GLY A 152 3.08 -15.11 -8.13
N LEU A 153 4.25 -14.52 -8.42
CA LEU A 153 4.91 -14.65 -9.72
C LEU A 153 5.32 -16.10 -10.01
N ILE A 154 5.82 -16.83 -9.01
CA ILE A 154 6.14 -18.26 -9.15
C ILE A 154 4.88 -19.06 -9.49
N PHE A 155 3.78 -18.85 -8.78
CA PHE A 155 2.52 -19.56 -9.06
C PHE A 155 1.99 -19.26 -10.47
N LEU A 156 2.04 -17.99 -10.89
CA LEU A 156 1.64 -17.60 -12.25
C LEU A 156 2.53 -18.25 -13.31
N PHE A 157 3.84 -18.34 -13.06
CA PHE A 157 4.77 -19.01 -13.97
C PHE A 157 4.49 -20.52 -14.07
N ILE A 158 4.26 -21.19 -12.94
CA ILE A 158 3.88 -22.62 -12.91
C ILE A 158 2.57 -22.84 -13.67
N TYR A 159 1.57 -21.98 -13.43
CA TYR A 159 0.28 -22.05 -14.11
C TYR A 159 0.43 -21.84 -15.63
N TRP A 160 1.25 -20.88 -16.06
CA TRP A 160 1.54 -20.65 -17.46
C TRP A 160 2.21 -21.86 -18.12
N ILE A 161 3.19 -22.48 -17.47
CA ILE A 161 3.81 -23.74 -17.95
C ILE A 161 2.76 -24.83 -18.10
N PHE A 162 1.88 -24.99 -17.10
CA PHE A 162 0.83 -26.01 -17.13
C PHE A 162 -0.16 -25.79 -18.28
N LEU A 163 -0.60 -24.55 -18.50
CA LEU A 163 -1.45 -24.20 -19.64
C LEU A 163 -0.75 -24.46 -20.98
N TRP A 164 0.51 -24.07 -21.10
CA TRP A 164 1.30 -24.30 -22.32
C TRP A 164 1.43 -25.80 -22.62
N LEU A 165 1.70 -26.62 -21.61
CA LEU A 165 1.74 -28.08 -21.75
C LEU A 165 0.38 -28.65 -22.19
N LEU A 166 -0.72 -28.21 -21.57
CA LEU A 166 -2.07 -28.60 -21.98
C LEU A 166 -2.36 -28.23 -23.45
N SER A 167 -1.98 -27.03 -23.87
CA SER A 167 -2.14 -26.60 -25.26
C SER A 167 -1.32 -27.45 -26.24
N CYS A 168 -0.12 -27.91 -25.87
CA CYS A 168 0.68 -28.81 -26.69
C CYS A 168 0.14 -30.25 -26.76
N PHE A 169 -0.57 -30.73 -25.73
CA PHE A 169 -1.14 -32.08 -25.70
C PHE A 169 -2.53 -32.19 -26.33
N PHE A 170 -3.29 -31.10 -26.36
CA PHE A 170 -4.65 -31.05 -26.91
C PHE A 170 -4.77 -30.32 -28.26
N ALA A 171 -3.65 -29.93 -28.87
CA ALA A 171 -3.56 -29.45 -30.26
C ALA A 171 -3.05 -30.58 -31.19
#